data_AF-A0A7Z0X953-F1
#
_entry.id   AF-A0A7Z0X953-F1
#
_cell.length_a   1.000
_cell.length_b   1.000
_cell.length_c   1.000
_cell.angle_alpha   90.00
_cell.angle_beta   90.00
_cell.angle_gamma   90.00
#
_symmetry.space_group_name_H-M   'P 1'
#
loop_
_entity.id
_entity.type
_entity.pdbx_description
1 polymer ?
#
loop_
_entity_poly.entity_id
_entity_poly.type
_entity_poly.pdbx_seq_one_letter_code
_entity_poly.pdbx_strand_id
1 'polypeptide(L)' 'MPAYSIIAVLDHEQPRRYQSECVVKTLRQRTTGIGLNRRAAEREAAQRMLSILEQSAPT' A
#
# COMPACT_ATOMS: atom_id res chain seq x y z
N MET A 1 -5.59 6.38 12.11
CA MET A 1 -6.11 5.82 10.84
C MET A 1 -4.99 5.78 9.79
N PRO A 2 -4.93 4.74 8.93
CA PRO A 2 -4.02 4.69 7.79
C PRO A 2 -4.38 5.79 6.77
N ALA A 3 -3.37 6.42 6.19
CA ALA A 3 -3.51 7.37 5.09
C ALA A 3 -3.02 6.74 3.78
N TYR A 4 -3.73 7.01 2.68
CA TYR A 4 -3.43 6.46 1.37
C TYR A 4 -3.17 7.56 0.34
N SER A 5 -2.22 7.34 -0.55
CA SER A 5 -1.96 8.25 -1.67
C SER A 5 -1.39 7.49 -2.88
N ILE A 6 -1.79 7.87 -4.09
CA ILE A 6 -1.16 7.37 -5.31
C ILE A 6 0.16 8.12 -5.50
N ILE A 7 1.26 7.38 -5.45
CA ILE A 7 2.61 7.92 -5.55
C ILE A 7 3.22 7.73 -6.94
N ALA A 8 2.71 6.76 -7.70
CA ALA A 8 3.11 6.56 -9.09
C ALA A 8 1.99 5.97 -9.93
N VAL A 9 2.05 6.27 -11.21
CA VAL A 9 1.31 5.58 -12.26
C VAL A 9 2.35 4.88 -13.12
N LEU A 10 2.24 3.57 -13.26
CA LEU A 10 3.10 2.76 -14.10
C LEU A 10 2.38 2.58 -15.45
N ASP A 11 2.59 3.54 -16.34
CA ASP A 11 2.00 3.66 -17.67
C ASP A 11 2.76 2.89 -18.76
N HIS A 12 4.03 2.57 -18.49
CA HIS A 12 4.89 1.74 -19.35
C HIS A 12 4.56 0.24 -19.25
N GLU A 13 3.81 -0.20 -18.24
CA GLU A 13 3.31 -1.58 -18.14
C GLU A 13 1.86 -1.65 -18.66
N GLN A 14 1.56 -2.50 -19.64
CA GLN A 14 0.18 -2.78 -20.07
C GLN A 14 -0.34 -4.09 -19.43
N PRO A 15 -1.53 -4.07 -18.78
CA PRO A 15 -2.38 -2.91 -18.52
C PRO A 15 -1.78 -1.94 -17.49
N ARG A 16 -2.07 -0.63 -17.65
CA ARG A 16 -1.60 0.47 -16.78
C ARG A 16 -1.82 0.12 -15.31
N ARG A 17 -0.77 0.31 -14.49
CA ARG A 17 -0.83 0.07 -13.06
C ARG A 17 -0.71 1.36 -12.26
N TYR A 18 -1.13 1.27 -11.00
CA TYR A 18 -1.12 2.35 -10.03
C TYR A 18 -0.34 1.87 -8.82
N GLN A 19 0.54 2.70 -8.28
CA GLN A 19 1.22 2.43 -7.03
C GLN A 19 0.65 3.34 -5.95
N SER A 20 0.12 2.73 -4.89
CA SER A 20 -0.38 3.42 -3.72
C SER A 20 0.59 3.24 -2.56
N GLU A 21 0.80 4.31 -1.81
CA GLU A 21 1.43 4.28 -0.49
C GLU A 21 0.35 4.19 0.60
N CYS A 22 0.59 3.37 1.61
CA CYS A 22 -0.17 3.32 2.87
C CYS A 22 0.76 3.75 4.00
N VAL A 23 0.34 4.75 4.79
CA VAL A 23 1.12 5.27 5.93
C VAL A 23 0.31 5.17 7.21
N VAL A 24 0.86 4.48 8.21
CA VAL A 24 0.34 4.44 9.57
C VAL A 24 1.26 5.28 10.45
N LYS A 25 0.98 6.59 10.54
CA LYS A 25 1.83 7.58 11.23
C LYS A 25 2.11 7.21 12.68
N THR A 26 1.11 6.68 13.38
CA THR A 26 1.21 6.28 14.80
C THR A 26 2.25 5.19 15.03
N LEU A 27 2.49 4.34 14.02
CA LEU A 27 3.44 3.24 14.08
C LEU A 27 4.73 3.53 13.30
N ARG A 28 4.84 4.72 12.70
CA ARG A 28 5.94 5.11 11.79
C ARG A 28 6.18 4.09 10.68
N GLN A 29 5.12 3.39 10.26
CA GLN A 29 5.19 2.39 9.20
C GLN A 29 4.64 2.95 7.89
N ARG A 30 5.26 2.48 6.80
CA ARG A 30 4.89 2.80 5.43
C ARG A 30 5.00 1.54 4.58
N THR A 31 4.02 1.32 3.72
CA THR A 31 4.05 0.27 2.69
C THR A 31 3.59 0.82 1.36
N THR A 32 3.94 0.12 0.29
CA THR A 32 3.42 0.41 -1.04
C THR A 32 2.78 -0.82 -1.64
N GLY A 33 1.73 -0.64 -2.42
CA GLY A 33 1.06 -1.70 -3.18
C GLY A 33 0.78 -1.26 -4.61
N ILE A 34 0.75 -2.22 -5.53
CA ILE A 34 0.51 -1.98 -6.95
C ILE A 34 -0.84 -2.55 -7.35
N GLY A 35 -1.55 -1.94 -8.29
CA GLY A 35 -2.83 -2.49 -8.76
C GLY A 35 -3.28 -1.92 -10.09
N LEU A 36 -4.22 -2.61 -10.74
CA LEU A 36 -4.81 -2.17 -12.02
C LEU A 36 -5.64 -0.89 -11.91
N ASN A 37 -5.98 -0.50 -10.68
CA ASN A 37 -6.67 0.75 -10.38
C ASN A 37 -6.28 1.21 -8.97
N ARG A 38 -6.68 2.43 -8.61
CA ARG A 38 -6.39 3.03 -7.30
C ARG A 38 -6.81 2.14 -6.12
N ARG A 39 -8.03 1.58 -6.15
CA ARG A 39 -8.54 0.73 -5.06
C ARG A 39 -7.74 -0.56 -4.90
N ALA A 40 -7.34 -1.18 -6.01
CA ALA A 40 -6.52 -2.39 -5.98
C ALA A 40 -5.14 -2.11 -5.39
N ALA A 41 -4.51 -1.00 -5.78
CA ALA A 41 -3.21 -0.58 -5.25
C ALA A 41 -3.28 -0.26 -3.75
N GLU A 42 -4.33 0.44 -3.31
CA GLU A 42 -4.59 0.74 -1.89
C GLU A 42 -4.80 -0.55 -1.09
N ARG A 43 -5.58 -1.50 -1.62
CA ARG A 43 -5.83 -2.80 -0.98
C ARG A 43 -4.52 -3.58 -0.80
N GLU A 44 -3.69 -3.64 -1.83
CA GLU A 44 -2.40 -4.33 -1.74
C GLU A 44 -1.48 -3.64 -0.71
N ALA A 45 -1.44 -2.31 -0.69
CA ALA A 45 -0.65 -1.56 0.30
C ALA A 45 -1.14 -1.84 1.74
N ALA A 46 -2.47 -1.90 1.94
CA ALA A 46 -3.10 -2.22 3.21
C ALA A 46 -2.82 -3.67 3.65
N GLN A 47 -2.90 -4.64 2.73
CA GLN A 47 -2.59 -6.04 3.02
C GLN A 47 -1.13 -6.21 3.47
N ARG A 48 -0.19 -5.59 2.76
CA ARG A 48 1.23 -5.59 3.17
C ARG A 48 1.43 -4.95 4.54
N MET A 49 0.75 -3.83 4.83
CA MET A 49 0.80 -3.18 6.13
C MET A 49 0.30 -4.12 7.23
N LEU A 50 -0.85 -4.76 7.02
CA LEU A 50 -1.42 -5.72 7.97
C LEU A 50 -0.44 -6.85 8.26
N SER A 51 0.16 -7.45 7.23
CA SER A 51 1.14 -8.53 7.42
C SER A 51 2.38 -8.10 8.21
N ILE A 52 2.86 -6.86 8.06
CA ILE A 52 3.98 -6.33 8.85
C ILE A 52 3.55 -6.14 10.31
N LEU A 53 2.35 -5.61 10.53
CA LEU A 53 1.80 -5.38 11.86
C LEU A 53 1.58 -6.69 12.61
N GLU A 54 1.06 -7.72 11.94
CA GLU A 54 0.88 -9.07 12.49
C GLU A 54 2.21 -9.71 12.89
N GLN A 55 3.26 -9.55 12.07
CA GLN A 55 4.61 -10.05 12.40
C GLN A 55 5.30 -9.26 13.53
N SER A 56 4.91 -8.01 13.76
CA SER A 56 5.51 -7.13 14.77
C SER A 56 4.81 -7.20 16.12
N ALA A 57 3.67 -7.87 16.22
CA ALA A 57 2.96 -8.05 17.48
C ALA A 57 3.63 -9.17 18.29
N PRO A 58 4.18 -8.90 19.49
CA PRO A 58 4.64 -9.96 20.37
C PRO A 58 3.40 -10.75 20.85
N THR A 59 3.40 -12.06 20.59
CA THR A 59 2.51 -13.04 21.25
C THR A 59 2.75 -13.09 22.76
#